data_AF-A0A418SSV7-F1
#
_entry.id   AF-A0A418SSV7-F1
#
_cell.length_a   1.000
_cell.length_b   1.000
_cell.length_c   1.000
_cell.angle_alpha   90.00
_cell.angle_beta   90.00
_cell.angle_gamma   90.00
#
_symmetry.space_group_name_H-M   'P 1'
#
loop_
_entity.id
_entity.type
_entity.pdbx_description
1 polymer ?
#
loop_
_entity_poly.entity_id
_entity_poly.type
_entity_poly.pdbx_seq_one_letter_code
_entity_poly.pdbx_strand_id
1 'polypeptide(L)'
;MSELDSEDAFHVGNDVMQRAIEVINLLRDFADVPYPKILPEGEDSLSLTWKLNDFKQFLTIYNDELERTIYNGVTGIRCIEQISEGSELSLHDVTKIFPLKVRSRTAE
;
A
#
# COMPACT_ATOMS: atom_id res chain seq x y z
N MET A 1 2.15 17.37 -35.87
CA MET A 1 1.87 17.14 -34.44
C MET A 1 1.43 15.70 -34.37
N SER A 2 2.37 14.80 -34.08
CA SER A 2 2.07 13.36 -34.04
C SER A 2 1.49 13.05 -32.67
N GLU A 3 0.29 12.50 -32.70
CA GLU A 3 -0.41 11.83 -31.60
C GLU A 3 0.54 10.86 -30.89
N LEU A 4 0.52 10.85 -29.56
CA LEU A 4 1.22 9.84 -28.78
C LEU A 4 0.55 8.49 -29.04
N ASP A 5 1.32 7.50 -29.50
CA ASP A 5 0.93 6.09 -29.51
C ASP A 5 0.57 5.67 -28.08
N SER A 6 -0.73 5.56 -27.79
CA SER A 6 -1.31 5.15 -26.50
C SER A 6 -1.16 3.64 -26.25
N GLU A 7 0.06 3.11 -26.37
CA GLU A 7 0.35 1.67 -26.14
C GLU A 7 1.23 1.40 -24.90
N ASP A 8 1.24 2.31 -23.91
CA ASP A 8 1.78 1.99 -22.58
C ASP A 8 0.64 1.48 -21.69
N ALA A 9 0.48 0.16 -21.64
CA ALA A 9 -0.66 -0.54 -21.03
C ALA A 9 -0.78 -0.40 -19.49
N PHE A 10 0.11 0.37 -18.83
CA PHE A 10 0.12 0.57 -17.38
C PHE A 10 0.61 1.98 -17.01
N HIS A 11 -0.11 3.02 -17.43
CA HIS A 11 0.10 4.36 -16.87
C HIS A 11 -0.59 4.46 -15.51
N VAL A 12 0.18 4.37 -14.43
CA VAL A 12 -0.31 4.70 -13.09
C VAL A 12 -0.37 6.23 -12.98
N GLY A 13 -1.51 6.76 -12.55
CA GLY A 13 -1.68 8.18 -12.29
C GLY A 13 -0.60 8.73 -11.35
N ASN A 14 -0.09 9.92 -11.67
CA ASN A 14 0.99 10.56 -10.90
C ASN A 14 0.59 10.75 -9.41
N ASP A 15 -0.69 11.04 -9.17
CA ASP A 15 -1.24 11.24 -7.82
C ASP A 15 -1.18 9.95 -6.97
N VAL A 16 -1.55 8.81 -7.57
CA VAL A 16 -1.48 7.49 -6.92
C VAL A 16 -0.03 7.12 -6.60
N MET A 17 0.91 7.41 -7.52
CA MET A 17 2.34 7.20 -7.29
C MET A 17 2.89 8.06 -6.15
N GLN A 18 2.53 9.34 -6.09
CA GLN A 18 2.94 10.21 -5.00
C GLN A 18 2.43 9.69 -3.66
N ARG A 19 1.14 9.33 -3.61
CA ARG A 19 0.53 8.75 -2.42
C ARG A 19 1.20 7.44 -2.00
N ALA A 20 1.62 6.61 -2.95
CA ALA A 20 2.40 5.41 -2.69
C ALA A 20 3.72 5.69 -1.99
N ILE A 21 4.44 6.69 -2.47
CA ILE A 21 5.73 7.08 -1.92
C ILE A 21 5.53 7.57 -0.48
N GLU A 22 4.49 8.36 -0.22
CA GLU A 22 4.14 8.81 1.14
C GLU A 22 3.83 7.63 2.06
N VAL A 23 2.98 6.70 1.63
CA VAL A 23 2.64 5.48 2.39
C VAL A 23 3.90 4.65 2.68
N ILE A 24 4.77 4.42 1.68
CA ILE A 24 6.01 3.65 1.86
C ILE A 24 6.94 4.34 2.84
N ASN A 25 7.11 5.67 2.75
CA ASN A 25 7.97 6.42 3.66
C ASN A 25 7.44 6.37 5.09
N LEU A 26 6.14 6.56 5.30
CA LEU A 26 5.50 6.40 6.61
C LEU A 26 5.70 4.98 7.16
N LEU A 27 5.46 3.95 6.33
CA LEU A 27 5.67 2.57 6.74
C LEU A 27 7.12 2.30 7.14
N ARG A 28 8.10 2.87 6.43
CA ARG A 28 9.53 2.73 6.78
C ARG A 28 9.90 3.43 8.08
N ASP A 29 9.30 4.57 8.37
CA ASP A 29 9.61 5.35 9.56
C ASP A 29 9.02 4.71 10.83
N PHE A 30 7.85 4.07 10.71
CA PHE A 30 7.09 3.56 11.85
C PHE A 30 7.07 2.04 11.99
N ALA A 31 7.32 1.29 10.91
CA ALA A 31 7.28 -0.16 10.89
C ALA A 31 8.57 -0.75 10.32
N ASP A 32 9.09 -1.79 10.98
CA ASP A 32 10.25 -2.55 10.51
C ASP A 32 9.80 -3.61 9.49
N VAL A 33 9.35 -3.15 8.32
CA VAL A 33 8.80 -4.01 7.26
C VAL A 33 9.70 -4.02 6.02
N PRO A 34 9.82 -5.19 5.33
CA PRO A 34 10.56 -5.25 4.09
C PRO A 34 9.89 -4.37 3.02
N TYR A 35 10.68 -3.93 2.04
CA TYR A 35 10.18 -3.11 0.95
C TYR A 35 9.11 -3.87 0.15
N PRO A 36 7.93 -3.27 -0.12
CA PRO A 36 6.88 -3.94 -0.87
C PRO A 36 7.29 -4.17 -2.32
N LYS A 37 6.67 -5.17 -2.94
CA LYS A 37 6.58 -5.19 -4.40
C LYS A 37 5.40 -4.33 -4.83
N ILE A 38 5.65 -3.46 -5.79
CA ILE A 38 4.66 -2.57 -6.40
C ILE A 38 4.03 -3.28 -7.60
N LEU A 39 2.71 -3.39 -7.61
CA LEU A 39 1.93 -3.94 -8.71
C LEU A 39 0.90 -2.89 -9.15
N PRO A 40 0.93 -2.42 -10.42
CA PRO A 40 -0.16 -1.60 -10.95
C PRO A 40 -1.42 -2.47 -11.11
N GLU A 41 -2.57 -1.99 -10.62
CA GLU A 41 -3.86 -2.69 -10.74
C GLU A 41 -4.84 -1.99 -11.70
N GLY A 42 -4.53 -0.76 -12.08
CA GLY A 42 -5.26 0.04 -13.06
C GLY A 42 -4.59 1.40 -13.26
N GLU A 43 -5.29 2.32 -13.92
CA GLU A 43 -4.81 3.70 -14.09
C GLU A 43 -4.83 4.49 -12.76
N ASP A 44 -5.84 4.23 -11.93
CA ASP A 44 -6.10 4.94 -10.67
C ASP A 44 -5.80 4.11 -9.41
N SER A 45 -5.15 2.96 -9.56
CA SER A 45 -4.84 2.11 -8.42
C SER A 45 -3.54 1.34 -8.54
N LEU A 46 -2.92 1.16 -7.39
CA LEU A 46 -1.68 0.42 -7.23
C LEU A 46 -1.77 -0.43 -5.98
N SER A 47 -1.17 -1.60 -6.01
CA SER A 47 -1.02 -2.48 -4.86
C SER A 47 0.42 -2.57 -4.39
N LEU A 48 0.63 -2.29 -3.11
CA LEU A 48 1.85 -2.65 -2.39
C LEU A 48 1.68 -4.05 -1.82
N THR A 49 2.61 -4.96 -2.11
CA THR A 49 2.46 -6.36 -1.76
C THR A 49 3.61 -6.89 -0.93
N TRP A 50 3.26 -7.68 0.08
CA TRP A 50 4.18 -8.37 0.97
C TRP A 50 3.81 -9.84 1.06
N LYS A 51 4.83 -10.69 1.18
CA LYS A 51 4.67 -12.08 1.60
C LYS A 51 5.27 -12.23 2.98
N LEU A 52 4.43 -12.47 3.97
CA LEU A 52 4.80 -12.65 5.37
C LEU A 52 4.48 -14.10 5.77
N ASN A 53 5.47 -14.98 5.69
CA ASN A 53 5.28 -16.42 5.90
C ASN A 53 4.18 -16.99 4.99
N ASP A 54 3.12 -17.54 5.58
CA ASP A 54 1.95 -18.11 4.91
C ASP A 54 0.91 -17.06 4.48
N PHE A 55 1.09 -15.81 4.88
CA PHE A 55 0.19 -14.71 4.55
C PHE A 55 0.73 -13.90 3.36
N LYS A 56 -0.16 -13.57 2.43
CA LYS A 56 0.06 -12.52 1.44
C LYS A 56 -0.76 -11.32 1.85
N GLN A 57 -0.12 -10.16 1.91
CA GLN A 57 -0.78 -8.90 2.22
C GLN A 57 -0.66 -7.97 1.02
N PHE A 58 -1.77 -7.34 0.69
CA PHE A 58 -1.91 -6.35 -0.36
C PHE A 58 -2.44 -5.09 0.31
N LEU A 59 -1.80 -3.95 0.06
CA LEU A 59 -2.32 -2.64 0.40
C LEU A 59 -2.57 -1.93 -0.92
N THR A 60 -3.83 -1.88 -1.31
CA THR A 60 -4.28 -1.19 -2.51
C THR A 60 -4.45 0.29 -2.17
N ILE A 61 -3.81 1.13 -2.96
CA ILE A 61 -3.82 2.57 -2.88
C ILE A 61 -4.62 3.07 -4.05
N TYR A 62 -5.65 3.84 -3.74
CA TYR A 62 -6.45 4.60 -4.68
C TYR A 62 -6.19 6.09 -4.44
N ASN A 63 -6.78 6.96 -5.27
CA ASN A 63 -6.62 8.40 -5.16
C ASN A 63 -6.99 8.95 -3.77
N ASP A 64 -8.08 8.46 -3.19
CA ASP A 64 -8.68 8.95 -1.95
C ASP A 64 -8.87 7.86 -0.88
N GLU A 65 -8.40 6.65 -1.10
CA GLU A 65 -8.63 5.55 -0.15
C GLU A 65 -7.49 4.54 -0.08
N LEU A 66 -7.47 3.78 1.01
CA LEU A 66 -6.56 2.67 1.25
C LEU A 66 -7.34 1.42 1.66
N GLU A 67 -7.16 0.34 0.92
CA GLU A 67 -7.70 -0.97 1.25
C GLU A 67 -6.58 -1.95 1.59
N ARG A 68 -6.70 -2.67 2.69
CA ARG A 68 -5.84 -3.81 2.99
C ARG A 68 -6.57 -5.11 2.70
N THR A 69 -5.97 -5.95 1.87
CA THR A 69 -6.35 -7.36 1.71
C THR A 69 -5.28 -8.25 2.35
N ILE A 70 -5.69 -9.16 3.25
CA ILE A 70 -4.84 -10.24 3.79
C ILE A 70 -5.38 -11.58 3.29
N TYR A 71 -4.50 -12.39 2.70
CA TYR A 71 -4.80 -13.72 2.23
C TYR A 71 -3.93 -14.75 2.94
N ASN A 72 -4.55 -15.72 3.61
CA ASN A 72 -3.87 -16.86 4.21
C ASN A 72 -3.77 -18.00 3.17
N GLY A 73 -2.54 -18.31 2.74
CA GLY A 73 -2.30 -19.34 1.73
C GLY A 73 -2.53 -20.78 2.20
N VAL A 74 -2.61 -21.02 3.52
CA VAL A 74 -2.84 -22.34 4.12
C VAL A 74 -4.34 -22.63 4.23
N THR A 75 -5.11 -21.66 4.74
CA THR A 75 -6.56 -21.83 4.95
C THR A 75 -7.40 -21.36 3.77
N GLY A 76 -6.82 -20.58 2.86
CA GLY A 76 -7.52 -19.94 1.74
C GLY A 76 -8.41 -18.77 2.16
N ILE A 77 -8.38 -18.35 3.43
CA ILE A 77 -9.20 -17.25 3.94
C ILE A 77 -8.65 -15.92 3.41
N ARG A 78 -9.57 -15.07 2.95
CA ARG A 78 -9.31 -13.68 2.55
C ARG A 78 -10.04 -12.74 3.51
N CYS A 79 -9.32 -11.77 4.05
CA CYS A 79 -9.85 -10.66 4.83
C CYS A 79 -9.59 -9.37 4.07
N ILE A 80 -10.58 -8.48 4.03
CA ILE A 80 -10.50 -7.18 3.38
C ILE A 80 -10.91 -6.14 4.41
N GLU A 81 -10.08 -5.10 4.57
CA GLU A 81 -10.27 -4.06 5.57
C GLU A 81 -9.99 -2.69 4.95
N GLN A 82 -10.95 -1.78 5.09
CA GLN A 82 -10.75 -0.38 4.76
C GLN A 82 -9.84 0.24 5.82
N ILE A 83 -8.69 0.77 5.39
CA ILE A 83 -7.71 1.36 6.28
C ILE A 83 -8.01 2.84 6.50
N SER A 84 -8.24 3.58 5.41
CA SER A 84 -8.48 5.01 5.40
C SER A 84 -9.47 5.39 4.31
N GLU A 85 -10.34 6.34 4.63
CA GLU A 85 -11.22 7.05 3.68
C GLU A 85 -10.80 8.52 3.70
N GLY A 86 -10.38 9.06 2.56
CA GLY A 86 -9.83 10.41 2.41
C GLY A 86 -8.34 10.45 2.04
N SER A 87 -7.88 11.64 1.66
CA SER A 87 -6.52 11.89 1.16
C SER A 87 -5.41 11.82 2.22
N GLU A 88 -5.76 12.04 3.49
CA GLU A 88 -4.79 12.14 4.58
C GLU A 88 -4.55 10.78 5.24
N LEU A 89 -3.27 10.35 5.34
CA LEU A 89 -2.88 9.19 6.14
C LEU A 89 -2.54 9.61 7.57
N SER A 90 -3.22 9.01 8.55
CA SER A 90 -2.86 9.17 9.96
C SER A 90 -1.95 8.04 10.45
N LEU A 91 -1.21 8.28 11.54
CA LEU A 91 -0.44 7.22 12.21
C LEU A 91 -1.31 6.05 12.69
N HIS A 92 -2.56 6.33 13.05
CA HIS A 92 -3.51 5.29 13.43
C HIS A 92 -3.75 4.32 12.27
N ASP A 93 -3.86 4.84 11.04
CA ASP A 93 -4.07 4.01 9.85
C ASP A 93 -2.84 3.16 9.52
N VAL A 94 -1.63 3.70 9.74
CA VAL A 94 -0.37 2.93 9.61
C VAL A 94 -0.35 1.73 10.56
N THR A 95 -0.79 1.90 11.81
CA THR A 95 -0.86 0.77 12.77
C THR A 95 -1.89 -0.29 12.38
N LYS A 96 -2.93 0.08 11.62
CA LYS A 96 -3.84 -0.91 11.05
C LYS A 96 -3.13 -1.74 10.01
N ILE A 97 -2.33 -1.15 9.11
CA ILE A 97 -1.68 -1.86 7.98
C ILE A 97 -0.76 -2.97 8.49
N PHE A 98 0.13 -2.66 9.42
CA PHE A 98 0.95 -3.64 10.12
C PHE A 98 0.77 -3.48 11.61
N PRO A 99 0.03 -4.38 12.28
CA PRO A 99 -0.06 -4.39 13.73
C PRO A 99 1.26 -4.91 14.30
N LEU A 100 2.34 -4.13 14.23
CA LEU A 100 3.66 -4.49 14.77
C LEU A 100 4.29 -3.33 15.52
N LYS A 101 4.96 -3.69 16.62
CA LYS A 101 5.73 -2.87 17.57
C LYS A 101 6.15 -1.54 16.96
N VAL A 102 5.38 -0.49 17.27
CA VAL A 102 5.80 0.90 17.08
C VAL A 102 7.22 0.99 17.63
N ARG A 103 8.20 1.30 16.78
CA ARG A 103 9.53 1.66 17.28
C ARG A 103 9.30 2.82 18.23
N SER A 104 9.35 2.55 19.54
CA SER A 104 9.38 3.62 20.53
C SER A 104 10.57 4.47 20.13
N ARG A 105 10.34 5.67 19.60
CA ARG A 105 11.40 6.67 19.50
C ARG A 105 11.80 6.93 20.95
N THR A 106 12.80 6.22 21.44
CA THR A 106 13.59 6.70 22.57
C THR A 106 14.19 8.00 22.05
N ALA A 107 13.65 9.11 22.53
CA ALA A 107 14.30 10.40 22.38
C ALA A 107 15.66 10.27 23.08
N GLU A 108 16.72 10.25 22.30
CA GLU A 108 18.08 10.57 22.76
C GLU A 108 18.38 12.03 22.42
#